data_AF-A0A1U7WR78-F1
#
_entry.id   AF-A0A1U7WR78-F1
#
_cell.length_a   1.000
_cell.length_b   1.000
_cell.length_c   1.000
_cell.angle_alpha   90.00
_cell.angle_beta   90.00
_cell.angle_gamma   90.00
#
_symmetry.space_group_name_H-M   'P 1'
#
loop_
_entity.id
_entity.type
_entity.pdbx_description
1 polymer ?
#
loop_
_entity_poly.entity_id
_entity_poly.type
_entity_poly.pdbx_seq_one_letter_code
_entity_poly.pdbx_strand_id
1 'polypeptide(L)'
;LNVIVLFFFSFREFPIGNGKALQFIYSSKQFKTKGGLAAGTATTNVYRNAQFKKTMKAMCTPCCSPDEVIFGPDFHQSLYCHLLCGLIFRDEVQVVSSAFAHSIVHALRTFEQVWEALIVDIRDGVLSSRVTVPSIRLAMSKLLKPDPELADTIYNKCSRLSNWYGLIPELFPNTRYIYGIMTGSMEPYLKKLRHY
;
A
#
# COMPACT_ATOMS: atom_id res chain seq x y z
N LEU A 1 -17.12 -5.78 -3.66
CA LEU A 1 -15.69 -6.15 -3.52
C LEU A 1 -15.62 -7.52 -2.85
N ASN A 2 -15.07 -8.54 -3.50
CA ASN A 2 -14.92 -9.86 -2.87
C ASN A 2 -13.76 -9.79 -1.87
N VAL A 3 -14.07 -9.87 -0.57
CA VAL A 3 -13.06 -10.06 0.48
C VAL A 3 -12.71 -11.53 0.51
N ILE A 4 -11.61 -11.90 -0.15
CA ILE A 4 -11.18 -13.30 -0.24
C ILE A 4 -10.43 -13.65 1.05
N VAL A 5 -11.08 -14.46 1.88
CA VAL A 5 -10.44 -15.09 3.05
C VAL A 5 -9.92 -16.44 2.59
N LEU A 6 -8.61 -16.58 2.39
CA LEU A 6 -8.01 -17.83 1.94
C LEU A 6 -7.04 -18.40 2.98
N PHE A 7 -7.46 -19.51 3.60
CA PHE A 7 -6.56 -20.62 3.89
C PHE A 7 -5.96 -21.08 2.56
N PHE A 8 -4.63 -21.15 2.49
CA PHE A 8 -3.82 -21.63 1.35
C PHE A 8 -4.62 -22.37 0.25
N PHE A 9 -5.09 -21.63 -0.77
CA PHE A 9 -5.72 -22.20 -1.95
C PHE A 9 -5.23 -21.44 -3.18
N SER A 10 -4.97 -22.20 -4.23
CA SER A 10 -4.26 -21.81 -5.46
C SER A 10 -4.84 -20.56 -6.12
N PHE A 11 -3.95 -19.65 -6.56
CA PHE A 11 -4.17 -18.37 -7.25
C PHE A 11 -4.98 -18.43 -8.58
N ARG A 12 -5.58 -19.58 -8.91
CA ARG A 12 -6.15 -19.88 -10.24
C ARG A 12 -7.53 -19.25 -10.52
N GLU A 13 -8.24 -18.72 -9.52
CA GLU A 13 -9.63 -18.25 -9.73
C GLU A 13 -9.76 -16.76 -10.07
N PHE A 14 -8.70 -15.95 -9.94
CA PHE A 14 -8.74 -14.51 -10.24
C PHE A 14 -7.50 -14.08 -11.03
N PRO A 15 -7.48 -14.25 -12.37
CA PRO A 15 -6.35 -13.82 -13.17
C PRO A 15 -6.15 -12.31 -12.98
N ILE A 16 -4.94 -11.90 -12.65
CA ILE A 16 -4.57 -10.48 -12.57
C ILE A 16 -4.01 -10.12 -13.95
N GLY A 17 -4.45 -9.00 -14.52
CA GLY A 17 -3.92 -8.52 -15.79
C GLY A 17 -2.56 -7.83 -15.61
N ASN A 18 -2.22 -6.92 -16.51
CA ASN A 18 -1.03 -6.06 -16.41
C ASN A 18 -1.18 -4.92 -15.37
N GLY A 19 -1.98 -5.11 -14.31
CA GLY A 19 -2.21 -4.11 -13.27
C GLY A 19 -1.09 -4.04 -12.24
N LYS A 20 -1.27 -3.18 -11.22
CA LYS A 20 -0.40 -2.99 -10.06
C LYS A 20 -1.06 -3.43 -8.76
N ALA A 21 -0.25 -3.71 -7.75
CA ALA A 21 -0.70 -3.98 -6.39
C ALA A 21 -0.34 -2.81 -5.46
N LEU A 22 -1.33 -2.32 -4.72
CA LEU A 22 -1.11 -1.43 -3.58
C LEU A 22 -0.79 -2.28 -2.35
N GLN A 23 0.50 -2.36 -2.01
CA GLN A 23 0.99 -3.24 -0.95
C GLN A 23 1.48 -2.43 0.23
N PHE A 24 0.80 -2.54 1.38
CA PHE A 24 1.25 -1.97 2.66
C PHE A 24 2.23 -2.95 3.32
N ILE A 25 3.45 -3.00 2.78
CA ILE A 25 4.53 -3.86 3.24
C ILE A 25 5.68 -3.01 3.77
N TYR A 26 6.20 -3.40 4.93
CA TYR A 26 7.23 -2.64 5.63
C TYR A 26 8.40 -3.56 5.94
N SER A 27 9.60 -3.18 5.56
CA SER A 27 10.81 -3.87 6.01
C SER A 27 11.21 -3.30 7.37
N SER A 28 11.31 -4.16 8.40
CA SER A 28 11.83 -3.73 9.69
C SER A 28 13.31 -3.40 9.58
N LYS A 29 13.84 -2.53 10.44
CA LYS A 29 15.28 -2.43 10.66
C LYS A 29 15.77 -3.78 11.20
N GLN A 30 16.67 -4.43 10.47
CA GLN A 30 17.48 -5.49 11.05
C GLN A 30 18.43 -4.83 12.06
N PHE A 31 18.44 -5.31 13.30
CA PHE A 31 19.49 -4.96 14.25
C PHE A 31 20.54 -6.07 14.23
N LYS A 32 21.81 -5.70 14.32
CA LYS A 32 22.87 -6.71 14.48
C LYS A 32 22.88 -7.17 15.92
N THR A 33 22.84 -8.48 16.13
CA THR A 33 23.12 -9.07 17.45
C THR A 33 24.59 -8.83 17.80
N LYS A 34 24.95 -8.96 19.08
CA LYS A 34 26.34 -8.81 19.55
C LYS A 34 27.33 -9.76 18.86
N GLY A 35 26.84 -10.84 18.21
CA GLY A 35 27.63 -11.78 17.40
C GLY A 35 27.70 -11.46 15.90
N GLY A 36 27.23 -10.30 15.43
CA GLY A 36 27.35 -9.87 14.04
C GLY A 36 26.24 -10.34 13.08
N LEU A 37 25.30 -11.16 13.56
CA LEU A 37 24.15 -11.65 12.79
C LEU A 37 23.02 -10.62 12.74
N ALA A 38 22.41 -10.45 11.58
CA ALA A 38 21.27 -9.55 11.40
C ALA A 38 19.97 -10.22 11.89
N ALA A 39 19.29 -9.60 12.87
CA ALA A 39 18.02 -10.04 13.42
C ALA A 39 16.90 -9.04 13.05
N GLY A 40 15.76 -9.55 12.59
CA GLY A 40 14.58 -8.77 12.22
C GLY A 40 13.35 -9.69 12.14
N THR A 41 12.17 -9.14 11.86
CA THR A 41 10.96 -9.96 11.67
C THR A 41 11.14 -10.92 10.49
N ALA A 42 10.47 -12.08 10.51
CA ALA A 42 10.52 -13.06 9.42
C ALA A 42 10.18 -12.42 8.05
N THR A 43 9.18 -11.52 8.01
CA THR A 43 8.79 -10.77 6.81
C THR A 43 9.92 -9.89 6.28
N THR A 44 10.70 -9.26 7.15
CA THR A 44 11.85 -8.44 6.77
C THR A 44 12.93 -9.24 6.04
N ASN A 45 13.23 -10.45 6.55
CA ASN A 45 14.21 -11.34 5.94
C ASN A 45 13.71 -11.92 4.61
N VAL A 46 12.40 -12.22 4.53
CA VAL A 46 11.75 -12.69 3.31
C VAL A 46 11.73 -11.59 2.24
N TYR A 47 11.32 -10.35 2.56
CA TYR A 47 11.29 -9.24 1.59
C TYR A 47 12.66 -8.85 1.04
N ARG A 48 13.75 -9.06 1.80
CA ARG A 48 15.12 -8.79 1.34
C ARG A 48 15.75 -9.94 0.56
N ASN A 49 15.18 -11.14 0.57
CA ASN A 49 15.75 -12.29 -0.10
C ASN A 49 15.64 -12.12 -1.64
N ALA A 50 16.77 -12.25 -2.35
CA ALA A 50 16.82 -12.12 -3.81
C ALA A 50 15.93 -13.16 -4.53
N GLN A 51 15.83 -14.38 -3.98
CA GLN A 51 14.95 -15.43 -4.47
C GLN A 51 13.48 -15.04 -4.28
N PHE A 52 13.11 -14.48 -3.12
CA PHE A 52 11.74 -13.97 -2.89
C PHE A 52 11.42 -12.79 -3.81
N LYS A 53 12.34 -11.84 -4.03
CA LYS A 53 12.17 -10.78 -5.05
C LYS A 53 11.95 -11.37 -6.45
N LYS A 54 12.66 -12.43 -6.81
CA LYS A 54 12.56 -13.10 -8.12
C LYS A 54 11.26 -13.91 -8.25
N THR A 55 10.87 -14.63 -7.19
CA THR A 55 9.63 -15.41 -7.12
C THR A 55 8.39 -14.51 -7.06
N MET A 56 8.41 -13.40 -6.32
CA MET A 56 7.37 -12.37 -6.36
C MET A 56 7.33 -11.68 -7.72
N LYS A 57 8.47 -11.39 -8.37
CA LYS A 57 8.47 -10.87 -9.76
C LYS A 57 7.86 -11.86 -10.76
N ALA A 58 8.03 -13.16 -10.54
CA ALA A 58 7.54 -14.21 -11.41
C ALA A 58 6.08 -14.63 -11.12
N MET A 59 5.57 -14.34 -9.92
CA MET A 59 4.23 -14.74 -9.46
C MET A 59 3.28 -13.56 -9.15
N CYS A 60 3.76 -12.32 -9.10
CA CYS A 60 2.97 -11.19 -8.58
C CYS A 60 2.91 -9.98 -9.51
N THR A 61 1.73 -9.39 -9.46
CA THR A 61 1.41 -8.02 -9.88
C THR A 61 2.48 -7.03 -9.38
N PRO A 62 3.05 -6.18 -10.24
CA PRO A 62 4.04 -5.19 -9.84
C PRO A 62 3.52 -4.28 -8.72
N CYS A 63 4.33 -4.02 -7.69
CA CYS A 63 3.97 -3.10 -6.62
C CYS A 63 3.92 -1.66 -7.15
N CYS A 64 2.95 -0.86 -6.71
CA CYS A 64 2.88 0.56 -7.05
C CYS A 64 3.94 1.41 -6.32
N SER A 65 4.48 0.91 -5.21
CA SER A 65 5.42 1.64 -4.36
C SER A 65 6.86 1.27 -4.71
N PRO A 66 7.77 2.24 -4.78
CA PRO A 66 9.18 1.97 -5.05
C PRO A 66 9.86 1.28 -3.86
N ASP A 67 10.98 0.61 -4.13
CA ASP A 67 11.76 -0.11 -3.12
C ASP A 67 12.16 0.82 -1.95
N GLU A 68 12.53 2.07 -2.22
CA GLU A 68 12.91 3.04 -1.18
C GLU A 68 11.77 3.34 -0.19
N VAL A 69 10.51 3.25 -0.62
CA VAL A 69 9.33 3.39 0.25
C VAL A 69 9.13 2.12 1.06
N ILE A 70 9.18 0.93 0.43
CA ILE A 70 9.01 -0.38 1.08
C ILE A 70 10.09 -0.63 2.15
N PHE A 71 11.34 -0.28 1.82
CA PHE A 71 12.51 -0.45 2.67
C PHE A 71 12.85 0.84 3.45
N GLY A 72 11.91 1.78 3.50
CA GLY A 72 12.05 3.04 4.22
C GLY A 72 12.30 2.83 5.71
N PRO A 73 13.14 3.67 6.35
CA PRO A 73 13.49 3.52 7.76
C PRO A 73 12.44 4.05 8.73
N ASP A 74 11.45 4.82 8.24
CA ASP A 74 10.38 5.43 9.01
C ASP A 74 9.01 4.92 8.51
N PHE A 75 8.25 4.29 9.42
CA PHE A 75 6.98 3.67 9.09
C PHE A 75 5.93 4.69 8.61
N HIS A 76 5.83 5.85 9.26
CA HIS A 76 4.79 6.83 8.96
C HIS A 76 5.05 7.48 7.59
N GLN A 77 6.31 7.78 7.28
CA GLN A 77 6.71 8.29 5.99
C GLN A 77 6.49 7.25 4.88
N SER A 78 6.86 5.99 5.12
CA SER A 78 6.59 4.91 4.18
C SER A 78 5.10 4.72 3.94
N LEU A 79 4.27 4.71 5.00
CA LEU A 79 2.82 4.59 4.87
C LEU A 79 2.22 5.75 4.07
N TYR A 80 2.63 6.98 4.35
CA TYR A 80 2.20 8.15 3.59
C TYR A 80 2.54 8.01 2.10
N CYS A 81 3.76 7.58 1.78
CA CYS A 81 4.18 7.37 0.41
C CYS A 81 3.50 6.16 -0.26
N HIS A 82 3.19 5.08 0.48
CA HIS A 82 2.39 3.98 -0.05
C HIS A 82 1.00 4.44 -0.49
N LEU A 83 0.33 5.26 0.34
CA LEU A 83 -0.96 5.84 0.01
C LEU A 83 -0.85 6.75 -1.23
N LEU A 84 0.17 7.61 -1.26
CA LEU A 84 0.41 8.52 -2.39
C LEU A 84 0.67 7.76 -3.70
N CYS A 85 1.52 6.73 -3.68
CA CYS A 85 1.73 5.83 -4.83
C CYS A 85 0.44 5.12 -5.25
N GLY A 86 -0.38 4.70 -4.29
CA GLY A 86 -1.70 4.13 -4.56
C GLY A 86 -2.57 5.08 -5.38
N LEU A 87 -2.67 6.34 -4.95
CA LEU A 87 -3.47 7.36 -5.64
C LEU A 87 -2.95 7.70 -7.04
N ILE A 88 -1.62 7.87 -7.19
CA ILE A 88 -0.98 8.14 -8.50
C ILE A 88 -1.31 7.03 -9.51
N PHE A 89 -1.32 5.78 -9.05
CA PHE A 89 -1.55 4.62 -9.90
C PHE A 89 -2.96 4.03 -9.74
N ARG A 90 -3.93 4.83 -9.31
CA ARG A 90 -5.27 4.36 -8.88
C ARG A 90 -5.99 3.47 -9.89
N ASP A 91 -5.86 3.78 -11.18
CA ASP A 91 -6.51 3.03 -12.25
C ASP A 91 -5.73 1.75 -12.62
N GLU A 92 -4.46 1.65 -12.25
CA GLU A 92 -3.68 0.43 -12.41
C GLU A 92 -3.86 -0.53 -11.24
N VAL A 93 -4.30 -0.06 -10.06
CA VAL A 93 -4.44 -0.90 -8.86
C VAL A 93 -5.53 -1.95 -9.06
N GLN A 94 -5.10 -3.22 -9.07
CA GLN A 94 -5.99 -4.39 -9.16
C GLN A 94 -6.06 -5.20 -7.87
N VAL A 95 -5.08 -5.03 -6.98
CA VAL A 95 -4.99 -5.74 -5.71
C VAL A 95 -4.56 -4.77 -4.61
N VAL A 96 -5.26 -4.78 -3.48
CA VAL A 96 -4.83 -4.11 -2.25
C VAL A 96 -4.36 -5.18 -1.28
N SER A 97 -3.16 -5.06 -0.73
CA SER A 97 -2.63 -6.12 0.14
C SER A 97 -1.75 -5.68 1.29
N SER A 98 -1.66 -6.54 2.29
CA SER A 98 -0.66 -6.49 3.36
C SER A 98 -0.50 -7.89 3.98
N ALA A 99 0.47 -8.07 4.87
CA ALA A 99 0.59 -9.32 5.63
C ALA A 99 -0.64 -9.60 6.49
N PHE A 100 -1.22 -8.58 7.14
CA PHE A 100 -2.35 -8.73 8.06
C PHE A 100 -3.47 -7.72 7.75
N ALA A 101 -4.73 -8.12 7.98
CA ALA A 101 -5.91 -7.27 7.79
C ALA A 101 -5.81 -5.93 8.55
N HIS A 102 -5.28 -5.98 9.78
CA HIS A 102 -5.06 -4.79 10.61
C HIS A 102 -4.25 -3.71 9.86
N SER A 103 -3.20 -4.09 9.13
CA SER A 103 -2.34 -3.13 8.45
C SER A 103 -3.08 -2.37 7.34
N ILE A 104 -3.98 -3.04 6.62
CA ILE A 104 -4.81 -2.41 5.58
C ILE A 104 -5.80 -1.44 6.24
N VAL A 105 -6.47 -1.87 7.32
CA VAL A 105 -7.38 -0.99 8.07
C VAL A 105 -6.63 0.21 8.63
N HIS A 106 -5.43 0.01 9.17
CA HIS A 106 -4.60 1.09 9.71
C HIS A 106 -4.18 2.08 8.62
N ALA A 107 -3.78 1.59 7.44
CA ALA A 107 -3.43 2.43 6.30
C ALA A 107 -4.62 3.27 5.83
N LEU A 108 -5.80 2.67 5.68
CA LEU A 108 -7.01 3.38 5.26
C LEU A 108 -7.50 4.36 6.32
N ARG A 109 -7.43 4.03 7.62
CA ARG A 109 -7.68 5.01 8.70
C ARG A 109 -6.72 6.19 8.66
N THR A 110 -5.44 5.93 8.34
CA THR A 110 -4.46 7.00 8.18
C THR A 110 -4.81 7.87 6.98
N PHE A 111 -5.24 7.26 5.87
CA PHE A 111 -5.76 7.99 4.71
C PHE A 111 -6.90 8.94 5.10
N GLU A 112 -7.88 8.49 5.89
CA GLU A 112 -8.98 9.35 6.38
C GLU A 112 -8.48 10.66 7.04
N GLN A 113 -7.30 10.62 7.67
CA GLN A 113 -6.71 11.75 8.39
C GLN A 113 -5.83 12.66 7.52
N VAL A 114 -5.32 12.16 6.40
CA VAL A 114 -4.29 12.86 5.60
C VAL A 114 -4.65 13.01 4.12
N TRP A 115 -5.85 12.61 3.70
CA TRP A 115 -6.26 12.61 2.30
C TRP A 115 -6.15 13.98 1.62
N GLU A 116 -6.47 15.07 2.32
CA GLU A 116 -6.34 16.44 1.78
C GLU A 116 -4.87 16.79 1.49
N ALA A 117 -3.96 16.41 2.40
CA ALA A 117 -2.53 16.64 2.21
C ALA A 117 -1.99 15.80 1.03
N LEU A 118 -2.46 14.56 0.87
CA LEU A 118 -2.09 13.72 -0.27
C LEU A 118 -2.55 14.34 -1.59
N ILE A 119 -3.75 14.95 -1.63
CA ILE A 119 -4.28 15.62 -2.82
C ILE A 119 -3.47 16.87 -3.15
N VAL A 120 -3.07 17.66 -2.15
CA VAL A 120 -2.17 18.82 -2.36
C VAL A 120 -0.85 18.38 -2.98
N ASP A 121 -0.23 17.32 -2.43
CA ASP A 121 1.03 16.79 -2.97
C ASP A 121 0.88 16.34 -4.45
N ILE A 122 -0.26 15.74 -4.82
CA ILE A 122 -0.55 15.36 -6.23
C ILE A 122 -0.74 16.60 -7.09
N ARG A 123 -1.56 17.56 -6.63
CA ARG A 123 -1.88 18.79 -7.37
C ARG A 123 -0.61 19.57 -7.71
N ASP A 124 0.23 19.78 -6.70
CA ASP A 124 1.43 20.61 -6.82
C ASP A 124 2.60 19.83 -7.41
N GLY A 125 2.53 18.50 -7.40
CA GLY A 125 3.64 17.64 -7.80
C GLY A 125 4.81 17.67 -6.81
N VAL A 126 4.59 18.16 -5.59
CA VAL A 126 5.64 18.38 -4.58
C VAL A 126 5.33 17.55 -3.35
N LEU A 127 6.28 16.71 -2.95
CA LEU A 127 6.11 15.86 -1.78
C LEU A 127 6.19 16.69 -0.50
N SER A 128 5.20 16.51 0.37
CA SER A 128 5.11 17.16 1.68
C SER A 128 6.41 17.14 2.48
N SER A 129 6.68 18.21 3.23
CA SER A 129 7.83 18.31 4.15
C SER A 129 7.80 17.28 5.29
N ARG A 130 6.65 16.61 5.50
CA ARG A 130 6.49 15.49 6.45
C ARG A 130 7.39 14.31 6.11
N VAL A 131 7.71 14.12 4.83
CA VAL A 131 8.64 13.06 4.39
C VAL A 131 10.05 13.63 4.38
N THR A 132 10.86 13.30 5.39
CA THR A 132 12.22 13.81 5.54
C THR A 132 13.29 12.86 5.01
N VAL A 133 12.97 11.57 4.83
CA VAL A 133 13.95 10.55 4.39
C VAL A 133 14.41 10.82 2.95
N PRO A 134 15.70 11.12 2.71
CA PRO A 134 16.18 11.56 1.39
C PRO A 134 15.97 10.54 0.27
N SER A 135 16.17 9.24 0.55
CA SER A 135 15.97 8.17 -0.45
C SER A 135 14.52 8.06 -0.88
N ILE A 136 13.57 8.17 0.06
CA ILE A 136 12.14 8.20 -0.24
C ILE A 136 11.80 9.43 -1.06
N ARG A 137 12.27 10.62 -0.66
CA ARG A 137 12.01 11.86 -1.41
C ARG A 137 12.51 11.76 -2.86
N LEU A 138 13.72 11.23 -3.07
CA LEU A 138 14.29 11.05 -4.41
C LEU A 138 13.52 10.02 -5.26
N ALA A 139 13.02 8.95 -4.65
CA ALA A 139 12.21 7.96 -5.36
C ALA A 139 10.85 8.56 -5.75
N MET A 140 10.20 9.25 -4.82
CA MET A 140 8.90 9.87 -5.04
C MET A 140 8.97 11.04 -6.04
N SER A 141 10.06 11.82 -6.08
CA SER A 141 10.20 12.91 -7.04
C SER A 141 10.25 12.45 -8.50
N LYS A 142 10.53 11.16 -8.74
CA LYS A 142 10.47 10.56 -10.09
C LYS A 142 9.05 10.17 -10.50
N LEU A 143 8.17 9.96 -9.52
CA LEU A 143 6.79 9.53 -9.71
C LEU A 143 5.82 10.70 -9.68
N LEU A 144 6.04 11.64 -8.75
CA LEU A 144 5.17 12.77 -8.50
C LEU A 144 5.41 13.85 -9.57
N LYS A 145 4.34 14.18 -10.29
CA LYS A 145 4.28 15.27 -11.26
C LYS A 145 3.03 16.09 -10.94
N PRO A 146 3.02 17.41 -11.17
CA PRO A 146 1.82 18.21 -10.94
C PRO A 146 0.66 17.66 -11.78
N ASP A 147 -0.40 17.23 -11.11
CA ASP A 147 -1.60 16.67 -11.74
C ASP A 147 -2.88 17.20 -11.06
N PRO A 148 -3.31 18.43 -11.38
CA PRO A 148 -4.51 19.02 -10.81
C PRO A 148 -5.79 18.26 -11.14
N GLU A 149 -5.87 17.63 -12.31
CA GLU A 149 -7.07 16.89 -12.75
C GLU A 149 -7.27 15.62 -11.93
N LEU A 150 -6.19 14.86 -11.68
CA LEU A 150 -6.23 13.72 -10.78
C LEU A 150 -6.56 14.15 -9.35
N ALA A 151 -5.96 15.25 -8.89
CA ALA A 151 -6.22 15.81 -7.56
C ALA A 151 -7.70 16.20 -7.39
N ASP A 152 -8.29 16.92 -8.34
CA ASP A 152 -9.71 17.29 -8.34
C ASP A 152 -10.62 16.06 -8.42
N THR A 153 -10.25 15.05 -9.21
CA THR A 153 -10.99 13.79 -9.31
C THR A 153 -11.04 13.06 -7.97
N ILE A 154 -9.88 12.89 -7.32
CA ILE A 154 -9.80 12.22 -6.01
C ILE A 154 -10.51 13.06 -4.95
N TYR A 155 -10.36 14.39 -4.98
CA TYR A 155 -11.04 15.28 -4.05
C TYR A 155 -12.56 15.12 -4.10
N ASN A 156 -13.13 15.20 -5.30
CA ASN A 156 -14.57 15.05 -5.51
C ASN A 156 -15.08 13.67 -5.10
N LYS A 157 -14.28 12.62 -5.28
CA LYS A 157 -14.60 11.26 -4.82
C LYS A 157 -14.64 11.20 -3.31
N CYS A 158 -13.57 11.64 -2.64
CA CYS A 158 -13.48 11.65 -1.19
C CYS A 158 -14.57 12.51 -0.52
N SER A 159 -14.87 13.70 -1.07
CA SER A 159 -15.86 14.62 -0.49
C SER A 159 -17.29 14.09 -0.56
N ARG A 160 -17.59 13.16 -1.47
CA ARG A 160 -18.90 12.51 -1.62
C ARG A 160 -19.06 11.27 -0.74
N LEU A 161 -17.97 10.72 -0.21
CA LEU A 161 -18.03 9.55 0.66
C LEU A 161 -18.60 9.94 2.02
N SER A 162 -19.74 9.33 2.37
CA SER A 162 -20.26 9.43 3.73
C SER A 162 -19.61 8.36 4.61
N ASN A 163 -18.97 8.78 5.70
CA ASN A 163 -18.33 7.90 6.68
C ASN A 163 -17.32 6.92 6.04
N TRP A 164 -16.68 7.28 4.92
CA TRP A 164 -15.70 6.43 4.21
C TRP A 164 -16.23 5.06 3.76
N TYR A 165 -17.54 4.92 3.59
CA TYR A 165 -18.14 3.68 3.12
C TYR A 165 -17.86 3.47 1.64
N GLY A 166 -17.30 2.32 1.24
CA GLY A 166 -16.93 2.04 -0.16
C GLY A 166 -15.71 2.82 -0.66
N LEU A 167 -14.84 3.28 0.24
CA LEU A 167 -13.59 3.96 -0.05
C LEU A 167 -12.72 3.24 -1.11
N ILE A 168 -12.51 1.93 -0.97
CA ILE A 168 -11.62 1.15 -1.84
C ILE A 168 -12.15 1.12 -3.28
N PRO A 169 -13.40 0.69 -3.56
CA PRO A 169 -13.90 0.70 -4.93
C PRO A 169 -14.04 2.11 -5.51
N GLU A 170 -14.28 3.14 -4.67
CA GLU A 170 -14.40 4.52 -5.15
C GLU A 170 -13.05 5.09 -5.63
N LEU A 171 -11.99 4.86 -4.84
CA LEU A 171 -10.64 5.32 -5.16
C LEU A 171 -9.94 4.44 -6.19
N PHE A 172 -10.07 3.12 -6.06
CA PHE A 172 -9.35 2.11 -6.83
C PHE A 172 -10.35 1.24 -7.64
N PRO A 173 -10.94 1.78 -8.71
CA PRO A 173 -12.10 1.18 -9.39
C PRO A 173 -11.80 -0.18 -10.02
N ASN A 174 -10.53 -0.47 -10.32
CA ASN A 174 -10.09 -1.72 -10.93
C ASN A 174 -9.67 -2.79 -9.90
N THR A 175 -9.86 -2.53 -8.60
CA THR A 175 -9.53 -3.49 -7.53
C THR A 175 -10.43 -4.72 -7.61
N ARG A 176 -9.81 -5.89 -7.79
CA ARG A 176 -10.51 -7.17 -7.90
C ARG A 176 -10.72 -7.82 -6.53
N TYR A 177 -9.70 -7.75 -5.67
CA TYR A 177 -9.73 -8.36 -4.34
C TYR A 177 -8.72 -7.70 -3.39
N ILE A 178 -8.93 -7.95 -2.10
CA ILE A 178 -8.02 -7.58 -1.02
C ILE A 178 -7.31 -8.84 -0.56
N TYR A 179 -5.99 -8.77 -0.35
CA TYR A 179 -5.16 -9.91 0.06
C TYR A 179 -4.43 -9.66 1.38
N GLY A 180 -4.50 -10.64 2.29
CA GLY A 180 -3.76 -10.64 3.55
C GLY A 180 -4.28 -11.70 4.52
N ILE A 181 -3.61 -11.87 5.67
CA ILE A 181 -4.10 -12.75 6.73
C ILE A 181 -5.32 -12.08 7.40
N MET A 182 -6.47 -12.75 7.31
CA MET A 182 -7.76 -12.23 7.78
C MET A 182 -8.49 -13.17 8.76
N THR A 183 -7.87 -14.29 9.12
CA THR A 183 -8.43 -15.32 10.00
C THR A 183 -7.98 -15.14 11.46
N GLY A 184 -8.64 -15.81 12.39
CA GLY A 184 -8.27 -15.82 13.81
C GLY A 184 -8.36 -14.42 14.42
N SER A 185 -7.28 -13.94 15.04
CA SER A 185 -7.26 -12.60 15.66
C SER A 185 -7.48 -11.45 14.69
N MET A 186 -7.43 -11.70 13.38
CA MET A 186 -7.68 -10.69 12.34
C MET A 186 -9.17 -10.57 11.94
N GLU A 187 -10.02 -11.51 12.33
CA GLU A 187 -11.46 -11.51 11.98
C GLU A 187 -12.21 -10.23 12.39
N PRO A 188 -11.94 -9.59 13.55
CA PRO A 188 -12.61 -8.33 13.93
C PRO A 188 -12.40 -7.20 12.91
N TYR A 189 -11.30 -7.22 12.15
CA TYR A 189 -11.00 -6.19 11.14
C TYR A 189 -11.81 -6.35 9.85
N LEU A 190 -12.37 -7.54 9.60
CA LEU A 190 -13.15 -7.82 8.40
C LEU A 190 -14.37 -6.92 8.27
N LYS A 191 -15.03 -6.58 9.39
CA LYS A 191 -16.17 -5.67 9.38
C LYS A 191 -15.78 -4.28 8.88
N LYS A 192 -14.63 -3.76 9.33
CA LYS A 192 -14.13 -2.45 8.89
C LYS A 192 -13.56 -2.50 7.47
N LEU A 193 -12.94 -3.62 7.05
CA LEU A 193 -12.50 -3.81 5.67
C LEU A 193 -13.64 -3.89 4.66
N ARG A 194 -14.78 -4.49 5.03
CA ARG A 194 -15.99 -4.50 4.18
C ARG A 194 -16.69 -3.15 4.13
N HIS A 195 -16.47 -2.32 5.16
CA HIS A 195 -17.00 -0.97 5.21
C HIS A 195 -16.26 -0.06 4.23
N TYR A 196 -14.93 -0.19 4.14
CA TYR A 196 -14.14 0.45 3.10
C TYR A 196 -14.38 -0.16 1.71
#